data_AF-A0A160F131-F1
#
_entry.id   AF-A0A160F131-F1
#
_cell.length_a   1.000
_cell.length_b   1.000
_cell.length_c   1.000
_cell.angle_alpha   90.00
_cell.angle_beta   90.00
_cell.angle_gamma   90.00
#
_symmetry.space_group_name_H-M   'P 1'
#
loop_
_entity.id
_entity.type
_entity.pdbx_description
1 polymer ?
#
loop_
_entity_poly.entity_id
_entity_poly.type
_entity_poly.pdbx_seq_one_letter_code
_entity_poly.pdbx_strand_id
1 'polypeptide(L)'
;MFIALDMDGTLLTSDGQISERNKEAIVAAQKAGHIVAIATGRAYKDAHEPLAKANIVSPIIGLNGALITQADGTVVCDVPLHKKTLIPLLEWVRTQPDLYCEIYTNEAVYVGLHNREHLETLARQVSDRYPQLQRIVQKQFQQARVTYIQDISEVWNNGSLLFYKVLIFSLHLPSLYKFSLKFRHV
;
A
#
# COMPACT_ATOMS: atom_id res chain seq x y z
N MET A 1 11.50 26.13 0.30
CA MET A 1 11.88 24.88 0.99
C MET A 1 10.94 23.77 0.52
N PHE A 2 11.42 22.53 0.48
CA PHE A 2 10.60 21.34 0.22
C PHE A 2 10.36 20.63 1.55
N ILE A 3 9.09 20.33 1.87
CA ILE A 3 8.64 19.68 3.10
C ILE A 3 7.95 18.39 2.69
N ALA A 4 8.51 17.24 3.10
CA ALA A 4 7.85 15.95 2.93
C ALA A 4 7.26 15.52 4.27
N LEU A 5 5.97 15.21 4.28
CA LEU A 5 5.24 14.76 5.47
C LEU A 5 4.85 13.29 5.32
N ASP A 6 5.24 12.48 6.29
CA ASP A 6 4.61 11.17 6.45
C ASP A 6 3.12 11.31 6.79
N MET A 7 2.35 10.29 6.47
CA MET A 7 0.90 10.30 6.55
C MET A 7 0.37 9.57 7.80
N ASP A 8 0.63 8.28 7.92
CA ASP A 8 0.07 7.42 8.97
C ASP A 8 0.84 7.56 10.28
N GLY A 9 0.16 8.04 11.34
CA GLY A 9 0.82 8.30 12.62
C GLY A 9 1.60 9.62 12.68
N THR A 10 1.59 10.38 11.59
CA THR A 10 2.22 11.70 11.48
C THR A 10 1.18 12.77 11.13
N LEU A 11 0.70 12.80 9.88
CA LEU A 11 -0.28 13.80 9.43
C LEU A 11 -1.72 13.46 9.85
N LEU A 12 -2.08 12.17 9.79
CA LEU A 12 -3.42 11.70 10.10
C LEU A 12 -3.62 11.49 11.61
N THR A 13 -4.81 11.82 12.08
CA THR A 13 -5.28 11.46 13.42
C THR A 13 -5.54 9.95 13.52
N SER A 14 -5.85 9.48 14.73
CA SER A 14 -6.27 8.09 14.98
C SER A 14 -7.43 7.64 14.10
N ASP A 15 -8.29 8.59 13.71
CA ASP A 15 -9.51 8.36 12.94
C ASP A 15 -9.27 8.47 11.42
N GLY A 16 -8.00 8.59 11.01
CA GLY A 16 -7.61 8.64 9.60
C GLY A 16 -7.94 9.97 8.90
N GLN A 17 -8.16 11.04 9.66
CA GLN A 17 -8.47 12.38 9.13
C GLN A 17 -7.30 13.34 9.33
N ILE A 18 -7.28 14.43 8.56
CA ILE A 18 -6.36 15.55 8.81
C ILE A 18 -7.07 16.53 9.73
N SER A 19 -6.44 16.88 10.86
CA SER A 19 -7.00 17.87 11.79
C SER A 19 -6.97 19.28 11.20
N GLU A 20 -7.87 20.16 11.65
CA GLU A 20 -7.90 21.55 11.16
C GLU A 20 -6.57 22.26 11.43
N ARG A 21 -5.96 22.02 12.60
CA ARG A 21 -4.62 22.54 12.93
C ARG A 21 -3.55 22.11 11.92
N ASN A 22 -3.53 20.82 11.54
CA ASN A 22 -2.54 20.32 10.57
C ASN A 22 -2.78 20.91 9.18
N LYS A 23 -4.05 21.01 8.77
CA LYS A 23 -4.45 21.65 7.52
C LYS A 23 -4.02 23.12 7.47
N GLU A 24 -4.31 23.90 8.51
CA GLU A 24 -3.90 25.31 8.61
C GLU A 24 -2.38 25.47 8.49
N ALA A 25 -1.61 24.60 9.14
CA ALA A 25 -0.15 24.62 9.06
C ALA A 25 0.36 24.32 7.64
N ILE A 26 -0.22 23.32 6.96
CA ILE A 26 0.11 23.00 5.56
C ILE A 26 -0.21 24.20 4.66
N VAL A 27 -1.40 24.77 4.78
CA VAL A 27 -1.83 25.92 3.97
C VAL A 27 -0.95 27.14 4.22
N ALA A 28 -0.57 27.41 5.47
CA ALA A 28 0.34 28.50 5.81
C ALA A 28 1.72 28.31 5.17
N ALA A 29 2.27 27.10 5.21
CA ALA A 29 3.54 26.78 4.56
C ALA A 29 3.46 26.94 3.03
N GLN A 30 2.37 26.49 2.41
CA GLN A 30 2.13 26.67 0.98
C GLN A 30 2.01 28.15 0.59
N LYS A 31 1.29 28.96 1.39
CA LYS A 31 1.19 30.42 1.19
C LYS A 31 2.53 31.15 1.33
N ALA A 32 3.44 30.62 2.15
CA ALA A 32 4.81 31.11 2.27
C ALA A 32 5.73 30.67 1.10
N GLY A 33 5.19 30.02 0.08
CA GLY A 33 5.94 29.56 -1.10
C GLY A 33 6.73 28.27 -0.87
N HIS A 34 6.37 27.47 0.15
CA HIS A 34 6.96 26.14 0.34
C HIS A 34 6.18 25.07 -0.41
N ILE A 35 6.90 24.05 -0.91
CA ILE A 35 6.27 22.87 -1.49
C ILE A 35 6.08 21.87 -0.36
N VAL A 36 4.83 21.48 -0.12
CA VAL A 36 4.46 20.45 0.86
C VAL A 36 3.99 19.21 0.11
N ALA A 37 4.78 18.14 0.17
CA ALA A 37 4.49 16.84 -0.42
C ALA A 37 4.14 15.80 0.66
N ILE A 38 3.28 14.86 0.32
CA ILE A 38 2.93 13.73 1.19
C ILE A 38 3.78 12.52 0.80
N ALA A 39 4.44 11.89 1.76
CA ALA A 39 5.21 10.66 1.55
C ALA A 39 4.54 9.53 2.31
N THR A 40 4.20 8.42 1.65
CA THR A 40 3.42 7.34 2.27
C THR A 40 3.60 5.99 1.60
N GLY A 41 3.37 4.92 2.37
CA GLY A 41 3.28 3.56 1.84
C GLY A 41 1.96 3.22 1.15
N ARG A 42 0.97 4.12 1.23
CA ARG A 42 -0.33 4.00 0.58
C ARG A 42 -0.23 4.16 -0.94
N ALA A 43 -1.19 3.58 -1.66
CA ALA A 43 -1.38 3.89 -3.08
C ALA A 43 -1.95 5.31 -3.24
N TYR A 44 -1.80 5.88 -4.44
CA TYR A 44 -2.26 7.25 -4.74
C TYR A 44 -3.71 7.49 -4.31
N LYS A 45 -4.64 6.60 -4.69
CA LYS A 45 -6.07 6.75 -4.40
C LYS A 45 -6.36 6.84 -2.89
N ASP A 46 -5.67 6.03 -2.10
CA ASP A 46 -5.87 5.91 -0.65
C ASP A 46 -5.17 7.03 0.13
N ALA A 47 -4.11 7.61 -0.45
CA ALA A 47 -3.43 8.79 0.06
C ALA A 47 -4.20 10.08 -0.27
N HIS A 48 -4.77 10.15 -1.48
CA HIS A 48 -5.49 11.31 -1.98
C HIS A 48 -6.83 11.55 -1.26
N GLU A 49 -7.55 10.50 -0.87
CA GLU A 49 -8.87 10.63 -0.24
C GLU A 49 -8.93 11.58 0.98
N PRO A 50 -8.09 11.44 2.02
CA PRO A 50 -8.11 12.34 3.17
C PRO A 50 -7.58 13.75 2.84
N LEU A 51 -6.67 13.90 1.86
CA LEU A 51 -6.23 15.21 1.38
C LEU A 51 -7.38 15.95 0.72
N ALA A 52 -8.12 15.27 -0.16
CA ALA A 52 -9.30 15.82 -0.83
C ALA A 52 -10.38 16.23 0.18
N LYS A 53 -10.67 15.40 1.19
CA LYS A 53 -11.62 15.74 2.27
C LYS A 53 -11.19 16.99 3.05
N ALA A 54 -9.89 17.18 3.24
CA ALA A 54 -9.32 18.35 3.91
C ALA A 54 -9.12 19.56 2.98
N ASN A 55 -9.44 19.45 1.69
CA ASN A 55 -9.14 20.44 0.66
C ASN A 55 -7.65 20.82 0.58
N ILE A 56 -6.77 19.84 0.75
CA ILE A 56 -5.32 19.99 0.62
C ILE A 56 -4.90 19.50 -0.76
N VAL A 57 -4.20 20.37 -1.49
CA VAL A 57 -3.65 20.08 -2.82
C VAL A 57 -2.13 19.96 -2.67
N SER A 58 -1.62 18.73 -2.77
CA SER A 58 -0.20 18.42 -2.57
C SER A 58 0.26 17.28 -3.48
N PRO A 59 1.52 17.31 -3.97
CA PRO A 59 2.15 16.14 -4.58
C PRO A 59 2.17 14.94 -3.62
N ILE A 60 2.13 13.73 -4.17
CA ILE A 60 2.12 12.48 -3.40
C ILE A 60 3.29 11.60 -3.86
N ILE A 61 4.12 11.21 -2.90
CA ILE A 61 5.14 10.18 -3.00
C ILE A 61 4.53 8.92 -2.38
N GLY A 62 3.86 8.11 -3.20
CA GLY A 62 3.13 6.92 -2.79
C GLY A 62 3.93 5.64 -2.94
N LEU A 63 3.36 4.54 -2.47
CA LEU A 63 3.92 3.18 -2.60
C LEU A 63 5.38 3.09 -2.12
N ASN A 64 5.68 3.73 -0.99
CA ASN A 64 7.04 3.82 -0.42
C ASN A 64 8.07 4.47 -1.38
N GLY A 65 7.62 5.41 -2.21
CA GLY A 65 8.46 6.13 -3.17
C GLY A 65 8.51 5.54 -4.57
N ALA A 66 7.83 4.41 -4.82
CA ALA A 66 7.77 3.81 -6.15
C ALA A 66 6.92 4.61 -7.15
N LEU A 67 6.06 5.53 -6.67
CA LEU A 67 5.22 6.37 -7.52
C LEU A 67 5.17 7.80 -6.97
N ILE A 68 5.54 8.78 -7.80
CA ILE A 68 5.48 10.21 -7.49
C ILE A 68 4.48 10.87 -8.42
N THR A 69 3.48 11.53 -7.86
CA THR A 69 2.46 12.26 -8.60
C THR A 69 2.45 13.74 -8.22
N GLN A 70 2.04 14.58 -9.17
CA GLN A 70 1.57 15.92 -8.86
C GLN A 70 0.25 15.87 -8.10
N ALA A 71 -0.23 17.04 -7.68
CA ALA A 71 -1.46 17.16 -6.92
C ALA A 71 -2.74 16.86 -7.72
N ASP A 72 -2.67 16.93 -9.05
CA ASP A 72 -3.75 16.55 -9.96
C ASP A 72 -3.73 15.05 -10.34
N GLY A 73 -2.76 14.30 -9.82
CA GLY A 73 -2.57 12.87 -10.11
C GLY A 73 -1.66 12.58 -11.30
N THR A 74 -1.13 13.60 -11.99
CA THR A 74 -0.16 13.41 -13.07
C THR A 74 1.08 12.72 -12.54
N VAL A 75 1.47 11.58 -13.14
CA VAL A 75 2.68 10.85 -12.75
C VAL A 75 3.91 11.62 -13.20
N VAL A 76 4.79 11.93 -12.25
CA VAL A 76 6.07 12.62 -12.51
C VAL A 76 7.20 11.61 -12.66
N CYS A 77 7.19 10.58 -11.82
CA CYS A 77 8.23 9.55 -11.78
C CYS A 77 7.63 8.27 -11.20
N ASP A 78 8.04 7.14 -11.73
CA ASP A 78 7.67 5.82 -11.24
C ASP A 78 8.87 4.85 -11.35
N VAL A 79 8.92 3.88 -10.44
CA VAL A 79 9.98 2.86 -10.39
C VAL A 79 9.32 1.49 -10.25
N PRO A 80 8.85 0.89 -11.37
CA PRO A 80 8.22 -0.41 -11.32
C PRO A 80 9.22 -1.54 -11.04
N LEU A 81 8.74 -2.55 -10.33
CA LEU A 81 9.42 -3.81 -10.09
C LEU A 81 9.46 -4.65 -11.38
N HIS A 82 10.61 -5.28 -11.63
CA HIS A 82 10.78 -6.17 -12.77
C HIS A 82 9.97 -7.46 -12.60
N LYS A 83 8.93 -7.63 -13.43
CA LYS A 83 8.09 -8.85 -13.42
C LYS A 83 8.90 -10.13 -13.55
N LYS A 84 9.97 -10.15 -14.36
CA LYS A 84 10.82 -11.33 -14.55
C LYS A 84 11.39 -11.87 -13.23
N THR A 85 11.73 -10.97 -12.31
CA THR A 85 12.25 -11.35 -10.98
C THR A 85 11.13 -11.79 -10.05
N LEU A 86 9.95 -11.18 -10.19
CA LEU A 86 8.80 -11.44 -9.30
C LEU A 86 7.99 -12.68 -9.67
N ILE A 87 7.84 -13.02 -10.95
CA ILE A 87 6.94 -14.10 -11.40
C ILE A 87 7.26 -15.45 -10.71
N PRO A 88 8.51 -15.94 -10.65
CA PRO A 88 8.81 -17.20 -9.97
C PRO A 88 8.48 -17.18 -8.47
N LEU A 89 8.65 -16.02 -7.84
CA LEU A 89 8.28 -15.79 -6.45
C LEU A 89 6.77 -15.83 -6.27
N LEU A 90 6.03 -15.10 -7.11
CA LEU A 90 4.57 -15.03 -7.07
C LEU A 90 3.91 -16.37 -7.38
N GLU A 91 4.45 -17.12 -8.34
CA GLU A 91 4.03 -18.49 -8.63
C GLU A 91 4.20 -19.39 -7.40
N TRP A 92 5.34 -19.30 -6.72
CA TRP A 92 5.55 -20.07 -5.50
C TRP A 92 4.60 -19.63 -4.39
N VAL A 93 4.42 -18.33 -4.15
CA VAL A 93 3.51 -17.79 -3.14
C VAL A 93 2.09 -18.28 -3.37
N ARG A 94 1.61 -18.29 -4.63
CA ARG A 94 0.29 -18.79 -5.01
C ARG A 94 0.06 -20.26 -4.64
N THR A 95 1.12 -21.08 -4.56
CA THR A 95 1.02 -22.48 -4.14
C THR A 95 0.97 -22.67 -2.62
N GLN A 96 1.22 -21.61 -1.84
CA GLN A 96 1.22 -21.67 -0.38
C GLN A 96 -0.15 -21.20 0.15
N PRO A 97 -0.96 -22.08 0.76
CA PRO A 97 -2.29 -21.72 1.24
C PRO A 97 -2.28 -20.75 2.42
N ASP A 98 -1.15 -20.68 3.14
CA ASP A 98 -1.00 -19.83 4.34
C ASP A 98 -0.44 -18.43 4.03
N LEU A 99 -0.24 -18.09 2.76
CA LEU A 99 0.32 -16.79 2.37
C LEU A 99 -0.74 -15.92 1.73
N TYR A 100 -1.02 -14.79 2.37
CA TYR A 100 -1.76 -13.69 1.77
C TYR A 100 -0.84 -12.88 0.86
N CYS A 101 -1.34 -12.47 -0.32
CA CYS A 101 -0.59 -11.68 -1.30
C CYS A 101 -1.45 -10.58 -1.94
N GLU A 102 -0.90 -9.36 -2.00
CA GLU A 102 -1.43 -8.20 -2.74
C GLU A 102 -0.41 -7.71 -3.76
N ILE A 103 -0.89 -7.32 -4.94
CA ILE A 103 -0.06 -6.74 -5.99
C ILE A 103 -0.57 -5.33 -6.28
N TYR A 104 0.25 -4.33 -5.97
CA TYR A 104 -0.03 -2.94 -6.23
C TYR A 104 0.45 -2.59 -7.64
N THR A 105 -0.48 -2.14 -8.48
CA THR A 105 -0.21 -1.77 -9.88
C THR A 105 -0.52 -0.30 -10.16
N ASN A 106 -0.27 0.13 -11.39
CA ASN A 106 -0.69 1.43 -11.91
C ASN A 106 -2.22 1.61 -12.01
N GLU A 107 -3.01 0.54 -11.98
CA GLU A 107 -4.47 0.63 -12.12
C GLU A 107 -5.20 0.42 -10.77
N ALA A 108 -4.84 -0.67 -10.09
CA ALA A 108 -5.49 -1.12 -8.86
C ALA A 108 -4.56 -1.97 -7.99
N VAL A 109 -5.04 -2.31 -6.79
CA VAL A 109 -4.43 -3.31 -5.92
C VAL A 109 -5.17 -4.62 -6.13
N TYR A 110 -4.48 -5.66 -6.62
CA TYR A 110 -5.11 -6.95 -6.93
C TYR A 110 -4.84 -7.98 -5.84
N VAL A 111 -5.87 -8.78 -5.53
CA VAL A 111 -5.80 -9.91 -4.60
C VAL A 111 -6.56 -11.10 -5.19
N GLY A 112 -5.97 -12.29 -5.13
CA GLY A 112 -6.61 -13.52 -5.57
C GLY A 112 -7.77 -13.92 -4.64
N LEU A 113 -8.87 -14.45 -5.17
CA LEU A 113 -10.04 -14.80 -4.37
C LEU A 113 -9.76 -15.89 -3.32
N HIS A 114 -8.86 -16.82 -3.62
CA HIS A 114 -8.39 -17.80 -2.63
C HIS A 114 -7.72 -17.14 -1.40
N ASN A 115 -7.15 -15.94 -1.56
CA ASN A 115 -6.56 -15.19 -0.45
C ASN A 115 -7.62 -14.44 0.38
N ARG A 116 -8.87 -14.33 -0.09
CA ARG A 116 -9.96 -13.67 0.66
C ARG A 116 -10.39 -14.49 1.87
N GLU A 117 -10.64 -15.79 1.70
CA GLU A 117 -10.98 -16.67 2.82
C GLU A 117 -9.84 -16.72 3.84
N HIS A 118 -8.61 -16.72 3.34
CA HIS A 118 -7.43 -16.61 4.19
C HIS A 118 -7.40 -15.27 4.93
N LEU A 119 -7.67 -14.14 4.28
CA LEU A 119 -7.78 -12.82 4.92
C LEU A 119 -8.85 -12.79 6.02
N GLU A 120 -10.03 -13.35 5.77
CA GLU A 120 -11.10 -13.46 6.77
C GLU A 120 -10.71 -14.36 7.95
N THR A 121 -9.91 -15.39 7.69
CA THR A 121 -9.37 -16.30 8.71
C THR A 121 -8.26 -15.64 9.52
N LEU A 122 -7.32 -14.97 8.86
CA LEU A 122 -6.27 -14.17 9.48
C LEU A 122 -6.89 -13.10 10.38
N ALA A 123 -7.85 -12.31 9.87
CA ALA A 123 -8.51 -11.25 10.64
C ALA A 123 -9.15 -11.77 11.93
N ARG A 124 -9.79 -12.95 11.89
CA ARG A 124 -10.32 -13.64 13.08
C ARG A 124 -9.20 -14.06 14.04
N GLN A 125 -8.19 -14.77 13.54
CA GLN A 125 -7.09 -15.27 14.36
C GLN A 125 -6.23 -14.16 14.99
N VAL A 126 -6.04 -13.03 14.31
CA VAL A 126 -5.33 -11.87 14.86
C VAL A 126 -6.12 -11.25 16.00
N SER A 127 -7.45 -11.15 15.87
CA SER A 127 -8.33 -10.60 16.91
C SER A 127 -8.18 -11.32 18.24
N ASP A 128 -8.00 -12.65 18.20
CA ASP A 128 -7.93 -13.47 19.41
C ASP A 128 -6.54 -13.46 20.07
N ARG A 129 -5.47 -13.31 19.28
CA ARG A 129 -4.10 -13.60 19.75
C ARG A 129 -3.19 -12.38 19.89
N TYR A 130 -3.41 -11.32 19.11
CA TYR A 130 -2.52 -10.15 19.09
C TYR A 130 -3.28 -8.84 18.79
N PRO A 131 -3.83 -8.17 19.82
CA PRO A 131 -4.61 -6.95 19.66
C PRO A 131 -3.85 -5.80 18.96
N GLN A 132 -2.53 -5.76 19.13
CA GLN A 132 -1.67 -4.74 18.49
C GLN A 132 -1.49 -5.00 16.99
N LEU A 133 -1.29 -6.27 16.61
CA LEU A 133 -1.24 -6.68 15.19
C LEU A 133 -2.59 -6.50 14.52
N GLN A 134 -3.70 -6.64 15.25
CA GLN A 134 -5.05 -6.43 14.72
C GLN A 134 -5.21 -5.03 14.12
N ARG A 135 -4.68 -4.00 14.80
CA ARG A 135 -4.74 -2.62 14.33
C ARG A 135 -3.92 -2.40 13.07
N ILE A 136 -2.73 -3.01 12.99
CA ILE A 136 -1.85 -2.91 11.81
C ILE A 136 -2.51 -3.58 10.60
N VAL A 137 -3.02 -4.78 10.81
CA VAL A 137 -3.69 -5.60 9.79
C VAL A 137 -4.98 -4.92 9.32
N GLN A 138 -5.82 -4.42 10.23
CA GLN A 138 -7.04 -3.67 9.86
C GLN A 138 -6.71 -2.40 9.10
N LYS A 139 -5.70 -1.62 9.53
CA LYS A 139 -5.29 -0.42 8.79
C LYS A 139 -4.81 -0.75 7.39
N GLN A 140 -3.97 -1.78 7.24
CA GLN A 140 -3.48 -2.23 5.95
C GLN A 140 -4.65 -2.62 5.02
N PHE A 141 -5.64 -3.35 5.53
CA PHE A 141 -6.80 -3.80 4.74
C PHE A 141 -7.86 -2.73 4.47
N GLN A 142 -8.01 -1.74 5.35
CA GLN A 142 -8.91 -0.61 5.12
C GLN A 142 -8.33 0.41 4.14
N GLN A 143 -7.00 0.45 4.03
CA GLN A 143 -6.32 1.40 3.15
C GLN A 143 -6.48 1.01 1.69
N ALA A 144 -6.26 -0.24 1.30
CA ALA A 144 -6.29 -0.62 -0.10
C ALA A 144 -7.73 -0.82 -0.61
N ARG A 145 -8.18 0.00 -1.58
CA ARG A 145 -9.30 -0.40 -2.45
C ARG A 145 -8.86 -1.58 -3.32
N VAL A 146 -9.11 -2.79 -2.83
CA VAL A 146 -8.69 -4.03 -3.47
C VAL A 146 -9.67 -4.46 -4.56
N THR A 147 -9.13 -4.88 -5.70
CA THR A 147 -9.82 -5.61 -6.76
C THR A 147 -9.56 -7.09 -6.62
N TYR A 148 -10.61 -7.86 -6.33
CA TYR A 148 -10.53 -9.31 -6.24
C TYR A 148 -10.58 -9.95 -7.63
N ILE A 149 -9.72 -10.93 -7.86
CA ILE A 149 -9.64 -11.67 -9.13
C ILE A 149 -9.63 -13.18 -8.86
N GLN A 150 -10.19 -13.98 -9.78
CA GLN A 150 -10.27 -15.43 -9.62
C GLN A 150 -8.87 -16.06 -9.59
N ASP A 151 -8.08 -15.81 -10.64
CA ASP A 151 -6.68 -16.19 -10.69
C ASP A 151 -5.79 -14.95 -10.68
N ILE A 152 -4.99 -14.81 -9.63
CA ILE A 152 -4.04 -13.70 -9.50
C ILE A 152 -2.96 -13.74 -10.60
N SER A 153 -2.77 -14.89 -11.27
CA SER A 153 -1.82 -15.01 -12.38
C SER A 153 -2.14 -14.14 -13.58
N GLU A 154 -3.42 -13.83 -13.79
CA GLU A 154 -3.89 -12.91 -14.83
C GLU A 154 -3.22 -11.53 -14.71
N VAL A 155 -2.87 -11.11 -13.49
CA VAL A 155 -2.25 -9.80 -13.22
C VAL A 155 -0.83 -9.72 -13.77
N TRP A 156 0.00 -10.76 -13.59
CA TRP A 156 1.37 -10.75 -14.14
C TRP A 156 1.44 -11.20 -15.59
N ASN A 157 0.43 -11.92 -16.08
CA ASN A 157 0.26 -12.25 -17.50
C ASN A 157 -0.19 -11.03 -18.32
N ASN A 158 -0.84 -10.06 -17.70
CA ASN A 158 -1.17 -8.79 -18.37
C ASN A 158 0.10 -7.93 -18.54
N GLY A 159 0.52 -7.73 -19.78
CA GLY A 159 1.70 -6.91 -20.13
C GLY A 159 1.57 -5.42 -19.79
N SER A 160 0.35 -4.86 -19.73
CA SER A 160 0.14 -3.42 -19.50
C SER A 160 0.28 -3.01 -18.03
N LEU A 161 0.12 -3.95 -17.10
CA LEU A 161 0.17 -3.64 -15.67
C LEU A 161 1.60 -3.47 -15.19
N LEU A 162 1.94 -2.32 -14.64
CA LEU A 162 3.21 -2.08 -13.96
C LEU A 162 3.08 -2.48 -12.50
N PHE A 163 4.09 -3.15 -11.94
CA PHE A 163 4.06 -3.60 -10.55
C PHE A 163 4.89 -2.64 -9.73
N TYR A 164 4.36 -2.06 -8.66
CA TYR A 164 5.10 -1.11 -7.83
C TYR A 164 5.42 -1.64 -6.44
N LYS A 165 4.56 -2.52 -5.91
CA LYS A 165 4.71 -3.10 -4.58
C LYS A 165 4.02 -4.45 -4.56
N VAL A 166 4.66 -5.41 -3.90
CA VAL A 166 4.06 -6.70 -3.57
C VAL A 166 4.07 -6.82 -2.06
N LEU A 167 2.91 -7.09 -1.47
CA LEU A 167 2.78 -7.32 -0.03
C LEU A 167 2.44 -8.78 0.18
N ILE A 168 3.29 -9.48 0.93
CA ILE A 168 3.06 -10.88 1.33
C ILE A 168 2.99 -10.93 2.85
N PHE A 169 1.97 -11.60 3.37
CA PHE A 169 1.70 -11.66 4.79
C PHE A 169 1.24 -13.07 5.19
N SER A 170 1.56 -13.46 6.43
CA SER A 170 1.06 -14.69 7.05
C SER A 170 1.13 -14.56 8.56
N LEU A 171 0.20 -15.19 9.27
CA LEU A 171 0.29 -15.37 10.72
C LEU A 171 1.13 -16.58 11.12
N HIS A 172 1.47 -17.45 10.17
CA HIS A 172 2.35 -18.58 10.41
C HIS A 172 3.80 -18.14 10.15
N LEU A 173 4.47 -17.67 11.22
CA LEU A 173 5.86 -17.19 11.17
C LEU A 173 6.84 -18.16 10.47
N PRO A 174 6.76 -19.50 10.63
CA PRO A 174 7.63 -20.41 9.89
C PRO A 174 7.47 -20.33 8.37
N SER A 175 6.26 -20.04 7.86
CA SER A 175 6.02 -19.86 6.43
C SER A 175 6.72 -18.61 5.89
N LEU A 176 6.68 -17.50 6.65
CA LEU A 176 7.44 -16.28 6.30
C LEU A 176 8.95 -16.49 6.38
N TYR A 177 9.43 -17.26 7.35
CA TYR A 177 10.85 -17.60 7.46
C TYR A 177 11.33 -18.46 6.28
N LYS A 178 10.53 -19.46 5.88
CA LYS A 178 10.81 -20.27 4.68
C LYS A 178 10.84 -19.41 3.42
N PHE A 179 9.92 -18.46 3.30
CA PHE A 179 9.89 -17.49 2.21
C PHE A 179 11.17 -16.63 2.18
N SER A 180 11.55 -16.03 3.32
CA SER A 180 12.71 -15.15 3.39
C SER A 180 14.03 -15.86 3.10
N LEU A 181 14.16 -17.13 3.49
CA LEU A 181 15.32 -17.97 3.13
C LEU A 181 15.37 -18.26 1.63
N LYS A 182 14.22 -18.57 1.01
CA LYS A 182 14.14 -18.97 -0.39
C LYS A 182 14.40 -17.81 -1.35
N PHE A 183 13.98 -16.60 -1.00
CA PHE A 183 14.02 -15.42 -1.87
C PHE A 183 14.89 -14.29 -1.34
N ARG A 184 15.91 -14.60 -0.52
CA ARG A 184 16.80 -13.61 0.12
C ARG A 184 17.57 -12.71 -0.86
N HIS A 185 17.67 -13.12 -2.13
CA HIS A 185 18.46 -12.47 -3.17
C HIS A 185 17.61 -11.88 -4.31
N VAL A 186 16.28 -11.90 -4.15
CA VAL A 186 15.31 -11.23 -5.03
C VAL A 186 15.13 -9.79 -4.57
#